data_AF-A0A8S1C5P8-F1
#
_entry.id   AF-A0A8S1C5P8-F1
#
_cell.length_a   1.000
_cell.length_b   1.000
_cell.length_c   1.000
_cell.angle_alpha   90.00
_cell.angle_beta   90.00
_cell.angle_gamma   90.00
#
_symmetry.space_group_name_H-M   'P 1'
#
loop_
_entity.id
_entity.type
_entity.pdbx_description
1 polymer ?
#
loop_
_entity_poly.entity_id
_entity_poly.type
_entity_poly.pdbx_seq_one_letter_code
_entity_poly.pdbx_strand_id
1 'polypeptide(L)'
;MMERILTTFLFFFLVSTCFALPQKRQLFWKLNPGGSEDATVIHIRAIGSTDTIHYIVSLLEKPSFLIAVTEPLANISINWEQLMASTLDKCISFHPEPSFSFGFTITRILELYGEHESWPEYHNGVYSWYMDQFYWSPQPVEINERGCPLRFEFLGEKYMDRHFEEYKAAVSLVLKIYDDDGFDMEEILWHTINSSLLQISLQSFQPYFQNHSRFGVEFSVASNDNNFFESVLRKKHKNFENLVPEYFQVMRNKIPIKWNFII
;
A
#
# COMPACT_ATOMS: atom_id res chain seq x y z
N MET A 1 36.34 -4.09 -75.10
CA MET A 1 34.91 -3.86 -74.77
C MET A 1 34.72 -4.24 -73.32
N MET A 2 34.57 -3.22 -72.46
CA MET A 2 34.10 -3.21 -71.07
C MET A 2 34.66 -4.22 -70.04
N GLU A 3 35.47 -3.68 -69.13
CA GLU A 3 35.67 -4.16 -67.77
C GLU A 3 34.34 -4.17 -66.99
N ARG A 4 34.13 -5.19 -66.16
CA ARG A 4 33.09 -5.19 -65.11
C ARG A 4 33.75 -5.50 -63.77
N ILE A 5 34.08 -4.45 -63.05
CA ILE A 5 34.43 -4.50 -61.62
C ILE A 5 33.10 -4.65 -60.87
N LEU A 6 32.91 -5.80 -60.22
CA LEU A 6 31.76 -6.08 -59.38
C LEU A 6 32.04 -5.49 -57.99
N THR A 7 31.57 -4.27 -57.74
CA THR A 7 31.69 -3.60 -56.44
C THR A 7 30.59 -4.10 -55.51
N THR A 8 30.91 -5.06 -54.66
CA THR A 8 29.99 -5.56 -53.62
C THR A 8 29.96 -4.58 -52.45
N PHE A 9 28.95 -3.72 -52.38
CA PHE A 9 28.70 -2.88 -51.20
C PHE A 9 28.05 -3.73 -50.09
N LEU A 10 28.82 -4.06 -49.06
CA LEU A 10 28.32 -4.70 -47.84
C LEU A 10 27.74 -3.61 -46.92
N PHE A 11 26.43 -3.43 -46.97
CA PHE A 11 25.72 -2.51 -46.08
C PHE A 11 25.51 -3.21 -44.73
N PHE A 12 26.37 -2.93 -43.75
CA PHE A 12 26.15 -3.34 -42.36
C PHE A 12 25.01 -2.49 -41.78
N PHE A 13 23.79 -3.03 -41.79
CA PHE A 13 22.70 -2.50 -40.96
C PHE A 13 23.04 -2.82 -39.50
N LEU A 14 23.66 -1.87 -38.82
CA LEU A 14 23.76 -1.87 -37.37
C LEU A 14 22.37 -1.50 -36.85
N VAL A 15 21.50 -2.51 -36.75
CA VAL A 15 20.23 -2.37 -36.03
C VAL A 15 20.63 -2.19 -34.57
N SER A 16 20.79 -0.94 -34.16
CA SER A 16 20.81 -0.57 -32.75
C SER A 16 19.42 -0.84 -32.21
N THR A 17 19.17 -2.10 -31.82
CA THR A 17 18.06 -2.41 -30.94
C THR A 17 18.39 -1.73 -29.63
N CYS A 18 17.91 -0.50 -29.48
CA CYS A 18 17.78 0.14 -28.19
C CYS A 18 16.73 -0.66 -27.42
N PHE A 19 17.11 -1.85 -26.94
CA PHE A 19 16.41 -2.50 -25.86
C PHE A 19 16.62 -1.53 -24.69
N ALA A 20 15.59 -0.73 -24.40
CA ALA A 20 15.51 -0.04 -23.13
C ALA A 20 15.75 -1.13 -22.08
N LEU A 21 16.84 -0.99 -21.32
CA LEU A 21 17.12 -1.89 -20.22
C LEU A 21 15.85 -1.94 -19.34
N PRO A 22 15.45 -3.12 -18.83
CA PRO A 22 14.31 -3.20 -17.93
C PRO A 22 14.51 -2.18 -16.82
N GLN A 23 13.61 -1.21 -16.74
CA GLN A 23 13.68 -0.21 -15.68
C GLN A 23 13.38 -0.94 -14.39
N LYS A 24 14.32 -0.94 -13.45
CA LYS A 24 14.19 -1.57 -12.15
C LYS A 24 14.35 -0.54 -11.05
N ARG A 25 13.68 -0.77 -9.92
CA ARG A 25 13.87 0.02 -8.70
C ARG A 25 14.78 -0.71 -7.74
N GLN A 26 15.64 0.04 -7.06
CA GLN A 26 16.42 -0.50 -5.94
C GLN A 26 15.61 -0.35 -4.67
N LEU A 27 15.33 -1.48 -4.00
CA LEU A 27 14.55 -1.51 -2.76
C LEU A 27 15.47 -1.48 -1.54
N PHE A 28 15.21 -0.53 -0.64
CA PHE A 28 15.87 -0.43 0.66
C PHE A 28 14.82 -0.26 1.74
N TRP A 29 15.04 -0.83 2.92
CA TRP A 29 14.11 -0.65 4.03
C TRP A 29 14.85 -0.49 5.36
N LYS A 30 14.18 0.15 6.32
CA LYS A 30 14.62 0.29 7.71
C LYS A 30 13.43 0.18 8.64
N LEU A 31 13.57 -0.65 9.67
CA LEU A 31 12.69 -0.62 10.84
C LEU A 31 13.17 0.50 11.77
N ASN A 32 12.23 1.30 12.24
CA ASN A 32 12.41 2.42 13.16
C ASN A 32 13.59 3.35 12.78
N PRO A 33 13.57 3.96 11.57
CA PRO A 33 14.68 4.77 11.10
C PRO A 33 14.98 5.96 12.02
N GLY A 34 16.04 5.85 12.84
CA GLY A 34 16.47 6.88 13.78
C GLY A 34 15.59 7.02 15.03
N GLY A 35 14.76 6.01 15.34
CA GLY A 35 13.79 6.02 16.44
C GLY A 35 14.07 4.99 17.54
N SER A 36 13.09 4.84 18.45
CA SER A 36 13.13 3.83 19.53
C SER A 36 12.86 2.42 19.00
N GLU A 37 13.38 1.41 19.70
CA GLU A 37 13.06 -0.01 19.46
C GLU A 37 11.58 -0.33 19.76
N ASP A 38 10.94 0.45 20.63
CA ASP A 38 9.54 0.26 21.02
C ASP A 38 8.53 0.72 19.96
N ALA A 39 8.99 1.46 18.94
CA ALA A 39 8.13 1.87 17.84
C ALA A 39 7.96 0.72 16.84
N THR A 40 6.92 0.78 16.02
CA THR A 40 6.81 -0.09 14.84
C THR A 40 6.50 0.75 13.62
N VAL A 41 7.56 1.36 13.06
CA VAL A 41 7.48 2.12 11.82
C VAL A 41 8.52 1.59 10.84
N ILE A 42 8.07 1.24 9.64
CA ILE A 42 8.93 0.73 8.58
C ILE A 42 8.97 1.77 7.47
N HIS A 43 10.18 2.16 7.08
CA HIS A 43 10.41 3.01 5.93
C HIS A 43 11.04 2.20 4.81
N ILE A 44 10.39 2.15 3.65
CA ILE A 44 10.88 1.50 2.43
C ILE A 44 11.10 2.58 1.37
N ARG A 45 12.20 2.47 0.64
CA ARG A 45 12.56 3.30 -0.50
C ARG A 45 12.68 2.43 -1.74
N ALA A 46 11.89 2.74 -2.76
CA ALA A 46 12.02 2.16 -4.09
C ALA A 46 12.62 3.20 -5.04
N ILE A 47 13.95 3.17 -5.17
CA ILE A 47 14.73 4.18 -5.89
C ILE A 47 14.71 3.85 -7.39
N GLY A 48 14.11 4.73 -8.19
CA GLY A 48 14.13 4.66 -9.65
C GLY A 48 15.21 5.56 -10.24
N SER A 49 15.26 5.60 -11.57
CA SER A 49 16.21 6.47 -12.30
C SER A 49 15.88 7.96 -12.20
N THR A 50 14.61 8.30 -11.97
CA THR A 50 14.09 9.68 -12.03
C THR A 50 13.35 10.12 -10.77
N ASP A 51 13.00 9.19 -9.89
CA ASP A 51 12.22 9.44 -8.68
C ASP A 51 12.55 8.40 -7.59
N THR A 52 12.04 8.62 -6.38
CA THR A 52 11.95 7.60 -5.33
C THR A 52 10.52 7.50 -4.85
N ILE A 53 10.01 6.28 -4.75
CA ILE A 53 8.76 6.01 -4.04
C ILE A 53 9.10 5.61 -2.60
N HIS A 54 8.59 6.38 -1.66
CA HIS A 54 8.70 6.12 -0.23
C HIS A 54 7.42 5.46 0.25
N TYR A 55 7.55 4.33 0.94
CA TYR A 55 6.47 3.69 1.68
C TYR A 55 6.79 3.77 3.16
N ILE A 56 5.89 4.32 3.95
CA ILE A 56 6.02 4.40 5.41
C ILE A 56 4.84 3.67 6.00
N VAL A 57 5.12 2.60 6.74
CA VAL A 57 4.10 1.81 7.44
C VAL A 57 4.27 2.06 8.92
N SER A 58 3.19 2.41 9.62
CA SER A 58 3.17 2.55 11.08
C SER A 58 2.12 1.63 11.68
N LEU A 59 2.50 0.91 12.74
CA LEU A 59 1.63 0.03 13.52
C LEU A 59 1.40 0.56 14.96
N LEU A 60 1.73 1.82 15.24
CA LEU A 60 1.69 2.39 16.60
C LEU A 60 0.29 2.41 17.23
N GLU A 61 -0.75 2.63 16.43
CA GLU A 61 -2.15 2.60 16.88
C GLU A 61 -2.97 1.69 15.96
N LYS A 62 -3.05 2.08 14.68
CA LYS A 62 -3.71 1.34 13.59
C LYS A 62 -2.75 1.22 12.43
N PRO A 63 -2.81 0.13 11.65
CA PRO A 63 -2.04 0.00 10.43
C PRO A 63 -2.28 1.18 9.51
N SER A 64 -1.25 2.00 9.35
CA SER A 64 -1.28 3.25 8.61
C SER A 64 -0.15 3.26 7.61
N PHE A 65 -0.46 3.68 6.39
CA PHE A 65 0.42 3.63 5.24
C PHE A 65 0.51 5.03 4.65
N LEU A 66 1.72 5.51 4.40
CA LEU A 66 1.98 6.76 3.67
C LEU A 66 2.87 6.44 2.48
N ILE A 67 2.42 6.82 1.30
CA ILE A 67 3.14 6.69 0.05
C ILE A 67 3.46 8.09 -0.46
N ALA A 68 4.72 8.33 -0.79
CA ALA A 68 5.17 9.61 -1.33
C ALA A 68 6.14 9.40 -2.50
N VAL A 69 5.95 10.16 -3.58
CA VAL A 69 6.82 10.20 -4.74
C VAL A 69 7.65 11.48 -4.66
N THR A 70 8.96 11.32 -4.69
CA THR A 70 9.91 12.42 -4.57
C THR A 70 10.98 12.35 -5.64
N GLU A 71 11.79 13.39 -5.76
CA GLU A 71 13.04 13.32 -6.49
C GLU A 71 14.01 12.28 -5.86
N PRO A 72 14.98 11.72 -6.62
CA PRO A 72 15.83 10.62 -6.16
C PRO A 72 16.64 10.88 -4.87
N LEU A 73 17.00 12.14 -4.63
CA LEU A 73 17.83 12.57 -3.51
C LEU A 73 17.03 13.23 -2.38
N ALA A 74 15.70 13.15 -2.41
CA ALA A 74 14.90 13.72 -1.34
C ALA A 74 15.18 13.01 -0.01
N ASN A 75 15.32 13.83 1.03
CA ASN A 75 15.54 13.36 2.39
C ASN A 75 14.21 13.26 3.12
N ILE A 76 14.06 12.21 3.91
CA ILE A 76 12.96 12.03 4.85
C ILE A 76 13.45 12.35 6.26
N SER A 77 12.65 13.07 7.04
CA SER A 77 12.88 13.30 8.47
C SER A 77 11.65 12.87 9.25
N ILE A 78 11.87 12.08 10.31
CA ILE A 78 10.83 11.63 11.24
C ILE A 78 11.12 12.24 12.60
N ASN A 79 10.21 13.06 13.10
CA ASN A 79 10.21 13.55 14.47
C ASN A 79 9.53 12.52 15.36
N TRP A 80 10.35 11.67 15.98
CA TRP A 80 9.89 10.57 16.83
C TRP A 80 9.17 11.03 18.10
N GLU A 81 9.60 12.13 18.70
CA GLU A 81 8.95 12.68 19.89
C GLU A 81 7.51 13.06 19.58
N GLN A 82 7.29 13.79 18.48
CA GLN A 82 5.96 14.20 18.04
C GLN A 82 5.10 13.01 17.59
N LEU A 83 5.70 12.06 16.86
CA LEU A 83 5.02 10.86 16.38
C LEU A 83 4.51 10.00 17.55
N MET A 84 5.34 9.78 18.57
CA MET A 84 4.98 8.97 19.75
C MET A 84 4.01 9.69 20.69
N ALA A 85 4.02 11.02 20.72
CA ALA A 85 3.05 11.81 21.50
C ALA A 85 1.68 11.93 20.81
N SER A 86 1.46 11.27 19.66
CA SER A 86 0.29 11.43 18.79
C SER A 86 -0.01 12.89 18.43
N THR A 87 1.03 13.73 18.42
CA THR A 87 0.99 15.12 17.96
C THR A 87 1.42 15.16 16.50
N LEU A 88 0.47 14.85 15.61
CA LEU A 88 0.76 14.45 14.24
C LEU A 88 1.14 15.60 13.29
N ASP A 89 1.13 16.85 13.74
CA ASP A 89 1.53 17.98 12.90
C ASP A 89 3.03 17.90 12.56
N LYS A 90 3.32 17.64 11.27
CA LYS A 90 4.67 17.64 10.68
C LYS A 90 5.65 16.60 11.26
N CYS A 91 5.15 15.53 11.87
CA CYS A 91 6.00 14.46 12.41
C CYS A 91 6.80 13.70 11.33
N ILE A 92 6.34 13.70 10.07
CA ILE A 92 7.07 13.17 8.91
C ILE A 92 7.16 14.29 7.88
N SER A 93 8.37 14.53 7.39
CA SER A 93 8.63 15.56 6.38
C SER A 93 9.60 15.06 5.31
N PHE A 94 9.43 15.60 4.10
CA PHE A 94 10.30 15.33 2.96
C PHE A 94 10.88 16.66 2.47
N HIS A 95 12.17 16.67 2.15
CA HIS A 95 12.83 17.80 1.51
C HIS A 95 13.70 17.35 0.33
N PRO A 96 13.41 17.83 -0.90
CA PRO A 96 12.26 18.65 -1.30
C PRO A 96 10.89 17.98 -1.05
N GLU A 97 9.81 18.77 -1.11
CA GLU A 97 8.45 18.24 -0.95
C GLU A 97 8.10 17.20 -2.02
N PRO A 98 7.25 16.20 -1.70
CA PRO A 98 6.89 15.17 -2.65
C PRO A 98 5.99 15.75 -3.73
N SER A 99 6.23 15.36 -4.98
CA SER A 99 5.36 15.73 -6.12
C SER A 99 3.97 15.13 -5.98
N PHE A 100 3.86 13.99 -5.29
CA PHE A 100 2.60 13.32 -4.99
C PHE A 100 2.73 12.55 -3.68
N SER A 101 1.72 12.64 -2.82
CA SER A 101 1.62 11.81 -1.62
C SER A 101 0.17 11.49 -1.29
N PHE A 102 -0.03 10.29 -0.78
CA PHE A 102 -1.28 9.89 -0.16
C PHE A 102 -1.00 8.91 0.96
N GLY A 103 -1.86 8.93 1.97
CA GLY A 103 -1.81 7.98 3.05
C GLY A 103 -3.19 7.42 3.33
N PHE A 104 -3.22 6.22 3.87
CA PHE A 104 -4.44 5.59 4.34
C PHE A 104 -4.21 4.80 5.63
N THR A 105 -5.25 4.73 6.43
CA THR A 105 -5.30 3.94 7.65
C THR A 105 -6.44 2.96 7.54
N ILE A 106 -6.19 1.69 7.86
CA ILE A 106 -7.24 0.70 7.98
C ILE A 106 -7.90 0.92 9.34
N THR A 107 -9.15 1.41 9.34
CA THR A 107 -9.79 1.88 10.57
C THR A 107 -10.62 0.80 11.26
N ARG A 108 -11.36 0.02 10.46
CA ARG A 108 -12.30 -1.00 10.96
C ARG A 108 -12.43 -2.14 9.97
N ILE A 109 -12.71 -3.33 10.49
CA ILE A 109 -13.38 -4.38 9.73
C ILE A 109 -14.86 -4.30 10.10
N LEU A 110 -15.69 -4.15 9.08
CA LEU A 110 -17.13 -4.08 9.22
C LEU A 110 -17.73 -5.46 8.96
N GLU A 111 -18.66 -5.87 9.80
CA GLU A 111 -19.36 -7.13 9.68
C GLU A 111 -20.87 -6.86 9.58
N LEU A 112 -21.50 -7.48 8.59
CA LEU A 112 -22.92 -7.35 8.27
C LEU A 112 -23.60 -8.72 8.32
N TYR A 113 -24.89 -8.71 8.61
CA TYR A 113 -25.75 -9.86 8.34
C TYR A 113 -25.97 -10.04 6.83
N GLY A 114 -25.85 -11.27 6.35
CA GLY A 114 -25.58 -11.59 4.95
C GLY A 114 -26.77 -11.45 4.01
N GLU A 115 -27.98 -11.36 4.56
CA GLU A 115 -29.21 -11.14 3.82
C GLU A 115 -29.40 -9.66 3.40
N HIS A 116 -28.56 -8.75 3.90
CA HIS A 116 -28.58 -7.37 3.40
C HIS A 116 -27.95 -7.29 2.00
N GLU A 117 -28.74 -6.83 1.03
CA GLU A 117 -28.30 -6.66 -0.37
C GLU A 117 -27.24 -5.56 -0.53
N SER A 118 -27.25 -4.54 0.34
CA SER A 118 -26.34 -3.39 0.29
C SER A 118 -25.75 -3.07 1.66
N TRP A 119 -24.56 -2.45 1.68
CA TRP A 119 -24.03 -1.82 2.88
C TRP A 119 -25.00 -0.72 3.35
N PRO A 120 -25.56 -0.80 4.56
CA PRO A 120 -26.56 0.16 4.99
C PRO A 120 -25.94 1.55 5.16
N GLU A 121 -26.61 2.59 4.63
CA GLU A 121 -26.17 4.00 4.74
C GLU A 121 -26.09 4.46 6.21
N TYR A 122 -26.79 3.76 7.10
CA TYR A 122 -26.80 4.00 8.54
C TYR A 122 -26.31 2.73 9.24
N HIS A 123 -25.34 2.87 10.15
CA HIS A 123 -24.66 1.79 10.88
C HIS A 123 -25.55 0.85 11.73
N ASN A 124 -26.88 0.95 11.65
CA ASN A 124 -27.78 0.00 12.29
C ASN A 124 -27.62 -1.37 11.64
N GLY A 125 -27.25 -2.36 12.46
CA GLY A 125 -27.00 -3.73 11.99
C GLY A 125 -25.59 -4.00 11.47
N VAL A 126 -24.63 -3.09 11.69
CA VAL A 126 -23.21 -3.30 11.35
C VAL A 126 -22.41 -3.49 12.64
N TYR A 127 -21.76 -4.64 12.79
CA TYR A 127 -20.77 -4.83 13.85
C TYR A 127 -19.40 -4.30 13.37
N SER A 128 -18.66 -3.63 14.25
CA SER A 128 -17.39 -2.98 13.91
C SER A 128 -16.25 -3.53 14.75
N TRP A 129 -15.32 -4.20 14.09
CA TRP A 129 -14.04 -4.61 14.65
C TRP A 129 -13.05 -3.45 14.47
N TYR A 130 -12.66 -2.80 15.57
CA TYR A 130 -11.81 -1.61 15.50
C TYR A 130 -10.33 -2.00 15.39
N MET A 131 -9.62 -1.45 14.41
CA MET A 131 -8.23 -1.85 14.14
C MET A 131 -7.24 -1.41 15.23
N ASP A 132 -7.60 -0.46 16.11
CA ASP A 132 -6.79 -0.05 17.27
C ASP A 132 -6.90 -1.01 18.47
N GLN A 133 -7.82 -1.97 18.39
CA GLN A 133 -8.03 -2.97 19.44
C GLN A 133 -7.27 -4.27 19.19
N PHE A 134 -6.57 -4.38 18.06
CA PHE A 134 -5.65 -5.48 17.78
C PHE A 134 -4.25 -5.11 18.26
N TYR A 135 -3.53 -6.09 18.80
CA TYR A 135 -2.10 -5.98 19.03
C TYR A 135 -1.37 -6.23 17.71
N TRP A 136 -0.78 -5.18 17.15
CA TRP A 136 -0.06 -5.26 15.88
C TRP A 136 1.42 -5.55 16.08
N SER A 137 1.93 -6.50 15.31
CA SER A 137 3.35 -6.81 15.27
C SER A 137 3.82 -7.07 13.84
N PRO A 138 5.03 -6.62 13.48
CA PRO A 138 5.65 -7.01 12.24
C PRO A 138 6.11 -8.46 12.37
N GLN A 139 5.77 -9.29 11.38
CA GLN A 139 6.29 -10.63 11.29
C GLN A 139 7.68 -10.61 10.63
N PRO A 140 8.52 -11.64 10.86
CA PRO A 140 9.83 -11.75 10.20
C PRO A 140 9.70 -11.58 8.68
N VAL A 141 10.50 -10.67 8.14
CA VAL A 141 10.52 -10.33 6.71
C VAL A 141 11.13 -11.47 5.93
N GLU A 142 10.43 -11.98 4.92
CA GLU A 142 11.06 -12.81 3.89
C GLU A 142 11.88 -11.89 2.97
N ILE A 143 13.18 -11.78 3.25
CA ILE A 143 14.11 -11.05 2.41
C ILE A 143 14.44 -11.96 1.22
N ASN A 144 13.78 -11.73 0.10
CA ASN A 144 14.10 -12.48 -1.10
C ASN A 144 15.44 -12.04 -1.71
N GLU A 145 16.06 -12.95 -2.44
CA GLU A 145 17.23 -12.67 -3.28
C GLU A 145 16.90 -11.60 -4.34
N ARG A 146 17.92 -10.98 -4.94
CA ARG A 146 17.73 -9.90 -5.93
C ARG A 146 16.79 -10.35 -7.07
N GLY A 147 15.80 -9.52 -7.39
CA GLY A 147 14.83 -9.79 -8.47
C GLY A 147 13.50 -10.38 -8.00
N CYS A 148 13.20 -10.31 -6.70
CA CYS A 148 11.90 -10.67 -6.13
C CYS A 148 11.31 -9.47 -5.38
N PRO A 149 9.98 -9.35 -5.30
CA PRO A 149 9.33 -8.29 -4.55
C PRO A 149 9.69 -8.37 -3.06
N LEU A 150 9.83 -7.20 -2.44
CA LEU A 150 9.98 -7.09 -1.00
C LEU A 150 8.62 -7.30 -0.33
N ARG A 151 8.52 -8.28 0.56
CA ARG A 151 7.29 -8.69 1.24
C ARG A 151 7.38 -8.39 2.73
N PHE A 152 6.44 -7.60 3.25
CA PHE A 152 6.23 -7.40 4.68
C PHE A 152 4.90 -7.98 5.11
N GLU A 153 4.88 -8.66 6.24
CA GLU A 153 3.65 -9.15 6.86
C GLU A 153 3.46 -8.52 8.23
N PHE A 154 2.25 -8.03 8.48
CA PHE A 154 1.84 -7.43 9.74
C PHE A 154 0.66 -8.21 10.29
N LEU A 155 0.82 -8.70 11.51
CA LEU A 155 -0.20 -9.51 12.16
C LEU A 155 -0.82 -8.72 13.32
N GLY A 156 -2.13 -8.55 13.27
CA GLY A 156 -2.96 -8.06 14.35
C GLY A 156 -3.62 -9.23 15.06
N GLU A 157 -3.28 -9.47 16.32
CA GLU A 157 -3.87 -10.54 17.14
C GLU A 157 -4.49 -10.00 18.43
N LYS A 158 -5.13 -10.89 19.21
CA LYS A 158 -5.65 -10.59 20.55
C LYS A 158 -6.61 -9.40 20.57
N TYR A 159 -7.65 -9.48 19.74
CA TYR A 159 -8.66 -8.43 19.69
C TYR A 159 -9.33 -8.29 21.07
N MET A 160 -9.20 -7.11 21.66
CA MET A 160 -9.82 -6.76 22.93
C MET A 160 -10.91 -5.73 22.68
N ASP A 161 -12.18 -6.08 22.89
CA ASP A 161 -13.24 -5.12 22.67
C ASP A 161 -13.24 -3.99 23.74
N ARG A 162 -14.12 -3.00 23.58
CA ARG A 162 -14.21 -1.88 24.54
C ARG A 162 -14.76 -2.26 25.92
N HIS A 163 -15.29 -3.47 26.07
CA HIS A 163 -15.73 -4.05 27.33
C HIS A 163 -14.66 -4.96 27.95
N PHE A 164 -13.46 -5.00 27.38
CA PHE A 164 -12.34 -5.84 27.80
C PHE A 164 -12.62 -7.34 27.67
N GLU A 165 -13.45 -7.71 26.70
CA GLU A 165 -13.63 -9.09 26.28
C GLU A 165 -12.64 -9.44 25.16
N GLU A 166 -11.88 -10.52 25.36
CA GLU A 166 -10.93 -11.02 24.37
C GLU A 166 -11.65 -11.94 23.38
N TYR A 167 -11.51 -11.63 22.08
CA TYR A 167 -12.03 -12.44 21.00
C TYR A 167 -10.91 -13.12 20.23
N LYS A 168 -11.18 -14.35 19.79
CA LYS A 168 -10.35 -15.01 18.78
C LYS A 168 -10.63 -14.33 17.43
N ALA A 169 -9.72 -13.45 17.05
CA ALA A 169 -9.69 -12.79 15.76
C ALA A 169 -8.23 -12.40 15.45
N ALA A 170 -7.80 -12.68 14.22
CA ALA A 170 -6.48 -12.29 13.74
C ALA A 170 -6.57 -11.70 12.33
N VAL A 171 -5.85 -10.62 12.07
CA VAL A 171 -5.81 -9.94 10.78
C VAL A 171 -4.37 -9.95 10.28
N SER A 172 -4.15 -10.50 9.08
CA SER A 172 -2.85 -10.42 8.41
C SER A 172 -2.92 -9.39 7.28
N LEU A 173 -1.93 -8.50 7.25
CA LEU A 173 -1.71 -7.51 6.21
C LEU A 173 -0.39 -7.80 5.53
N VAL A 174 -0.42 -8.12 4.24
CA VAL A 174 0.78 -8.43 3.45
C VAL A 174 1.02 -7.31 2.45
N LEU A 175 2.10 -6.58 2.62
CA LEU A 175 2.56 -5.53 1.70
C LEU A 175 3.67 -6.10 0.81
N LYS A 176 3.42 -6.18 -0.50
CA LYS A 176 4.43 -6.50 -1.53
C LYS A 176 4.80 -5.25 -2.32
N ILE A 177 6.10 -5.01 -2.48
CA ILE A 177 6.65 -3.92 -3.29
C ILE A 177 7.51 -4.52 -4.39
N TYR A 178 7.16 -4.22 -5.63
CA TYR A 178 7.83 -4.76 -6.81
C TYR A 178 9.04 -3.91 -7.23
N ASP A 179 10.11 -4.57 -7.66
CA ASP A 179 11.34 -3.94 -8.15
C ASP A 179 11.44 -3.92 -9.69
N ASP A 180 10.56 -4.64 -10.40
CA ASP A 180 10.44 -4.68 -11.85
C ASP A 180 8.98 -4.66 -12.34
N ASP A 181 8.81 -4.70 -13.66
CA ASP A 181 7.53 -4.94 -14.31
C ASP A 181 7.37 -6.45 -14.60
N GLY A 182 6.17 -6.99 -14.39
CA GLY A 182 5.95 -8.41 -14.62
C GLY A 182 4.59 -8.91 -14.21
N PHE A 183 4.48 -10.23 -14.13
CA PHE A 183 3.29 -10.92 -13.65
C PHE A 183 3.64 -11.68 -12.38
N ASP A 184 2.96 -11.36 -11.30
CA ASP A 184 3.05 -12.09 -10.04
C ASP A 184 2.21 -13.38 -10.14
N MET A 185 2.88 -14.52 -10.19
CA MET A 185 2.23 -15.84 -10.32
C MET A 185 1.50 -16.27 -9.04
N GLU A 186 1.89 -15.75 -7.87
CA GLU A 186 1.24 -16.05 -6.60
C GLU A 186 -0.10 -15.29 -6.50
N GLU A 187 -0.10 -14.04 -6.97
CA GLU A 187 -1.25 -13.12 -6.89
C GLU A 187 -2.13 -13.15 -8.14
N ILE A 188 -1.63 -13.76 -9.22
CA ILE A 188 -2.26 -13.80 -10.54
C ILE A 188 -2.56 -12.36 -11.01
N LEU A 189 -1.58 -11.46 -10.87
CA LEU A 189 -1.75 -10.04 -11.14
C LEU A 189 -0.54 -9.46 -11.91
N TRP A 190 -0.83 -8.62 -12.90
CA TRP A 190 0.22 -7.81 -13.56
C TRP A 190 0.61 -6.64 -12.67
N HIS A 191 1.92 -6.45 -12.50
CA HIS A 191 2.50 -5.37 -11.73
C HIS A 191 3.50 -4.57 -12.57
N THR A 192 3.79 -3.36 -12.08
CA THR A 192 4.84 -2.48 -12.59
C THR A 192 5.77 -2.09 -11.44
N ILE A 193 6.93 -1.51 -11.78
CA ILE A 193 7.84 -0.86 -10.83
C ILE A 193 7.20 0.27 -10.03
N ASN A 194 6.04 0.78 -10.46
CA ASN A 194 5.32 1.87 -9.78
C ASN A 194 4.11 1.37 -9.00
N SER A 195 3.94 0.06 -8.87
CA SER A 195 2.84 -0.55 -8.12
C SER A 195 3.34 -1.29 -6.88
N SER A 196 2.45 -1.38 -5.91
CA SER A 196 2.57 -2.25 -4.75
C SER A 196 1.24 -2.96 -4.54
N LEU A 197 1.28 -4.07 -3.81
CA LEU A 197 0.10 -4.84 -3.45
C LEU A 197 -0.05 -4.87 -1.93
N LEU A 198 -1.27 -4.64 -1.45
CA LEU A 198 -1.65 -4.87 -0.07
C LEU A 198 -2.74 -5.93 -0.04
N GLN A 199 -2.44 -7.09 0.53
CA GLN A 199 -3.42 -8.13 0.80
C GLN A 199 -3.90 -8.04 2.24
N ILE A 200 -5.18 -8.32 2.45
CA ILE A 200 -5.82 -8.29 3.77
C ILE A 200 -6.52 -9.63 3.97
N SER A 201 -6.13 -10.35 5.00
CA SER A 201 -6.65 -11.68 5.32
C SER A 201 -7.24 -11.68 6.72
N LEU A 202 -8.51 -12.09 6.82
CA LEU A 202 -9.18 -12.32 8.10
C LEU A 202 -9.00 -13.79 8.49
N GLN A 203 -8.39 -14.04 9.65
CA GLN A 203 -8.05 -15.37 10.12
C GLN A 203 -8.67 -15.63 11.49
N SER A 204 -9.21 -16.84 11.66
CA SER A 204 -9.75 -17.31 12.94
C SER A 204 -10.79 -16.40 13.60
N PHE A 205 -11.48 -15.55 12.82
CA PHE A 205 -12.58 -14.71 13.31
C PHE A 205 -13.71 -15.61 13.81
N GLN A 206 -14.19 -15.35 15.01
CA GLN A 206 -15.50 -15.80 15.47
C GLN A 206 -16.51 -14.67 15.16
N PRO A 207 -17.24 -14.75 14.04
CA PRO A 207 -18.07 -13.64 13.57
C PRO A 207 -19.25 -13.42 14.52
N TYR A 208 -19.62 -12.16 14.72
CA TYR A 208 -20.78 -11.77 15.51
C TYR A 208 -22.09 -12.37 14.97
N PHE A 209 -22.26 -12.36 13.64
CA PHE A 209 -23.41 -12.93 12.94
C PHE A 209 -23.21 -14.37 12.47
N GLN A 210 -22.16 -15.04 12.95
CA GLN A 210 -21.83 -16.43 12.67
C GLN A 210 -21.82 -16.73 11.15
N ASN A 211 -22.60 -17.71 10.70
CA ASN A 211 -22.64 -18.19 9.32
C ASN A 211 -23.29 -17.20 8.33
N HIS A 212 -23.87 -16.12 8.83
CA HIS A 212 -24.49 -15.10 7.99
C HIS A 212 -23.57 -13.88 7.83
N SER A 213 -22.31 -13.94 8.24
CA SER A 213 -21.46 -12.77 8.28
C SER A 213 -20.89 -12.41 6.90
N ARG A 214 -21.03 -11.15 6.50
CA ARG A 214 -20.33 -10.55 5.37
C ARG A 214 -19.38 -9.48 5.88
N PHE A 215 -18.14 -9.51 5.41
CA PHE A 215 -17.11 -8.59 5.88
C PHE A 215 -16.78 -7.50 4.86
N GLY A 216 -16.33 -6.37 5.36
CA GLY A 216 -15.81 -5.26 4.59
C GLY A 216 -14.71 -4.55 5.38
N VAL A 217 -13.89 -3.77 4.68
CA VAL A 217 -12.77 -3.05 5.28
C VAL A 217 -12.99 -1.57 5.09
N GLU A 218 -12.94 -0.82 6.19
CA GLU A 218 -13.01 0.63 6.17
C GLU A 218 -11.60 1.22 6.12
N PHE A 219 -11.39 2.14 5.17
CA PHE A 219 -10.18 2.93 5.04
C PHE A 219 -10.49 4.40 5.29
N SER A 220 -9.60 5.08 6.02
CA SER A 220 -9.53 6.53 6.00
C SER A 220 -8.35 6.95 5.14
N VAL A 221 -8.55 7.90 4.22
CA VAL A 221 -7.55 8.26 3.19
C VAL A 221 -7.34 9.77 3.17
N ALA A 222 -6.10 10.20 2.98
CA ALA A 222 -5.70 11.58 2.77
C ALA A 222 -4.69 11.67 1.62
N SER A 223 -4.70 12.76 0.85
CA SER A 223 -3.75 13.00 -0.23
C SER A 223 -3.45 14.48 -0.38
N ASN A 224 -2.27 14.81 -0.91
CA ASN A 224 -1.94 16.17 -1.34
C ASN A 224 -2.54 16.53 -2.72
N ASP A 225 -3.15 15.58 -3.43
CA ASP A 225 -3.87 15.82 -4.68
C ASP A 225 -5.38 15.96 -4.43
N ASN A 226 -5.92 17.13 -4.75
CA ASN A 226 -7.34 17.45 -4.64
C ASN A 226 -8.24 16.57 -5.52
N ASN A 227 -7.70 15.99 -6.59
CA ASN A 227 -8.44 15.13 -7.53
C ASN A 227 -8.26 13.63 -7.23
N PHE A 228 -7.54 13.27 -6.16
CA PHE A 228 -7.21 11.89 -5.83
C PHE A 228 -8.45 10.98 -5.84
N PHE A 229 -9.51 11.36 -5.11
CA PHE A 229 -10.71 10.53 -4.97
C PHE A 229 -11.48 10.35 -6.28
N GLU A 230 -11.55 11.38 -7.13
CA GLU A 230 -12.19 11.27 -8.44
C GLU A 230 -11.41 10.30 -9.36
N SER A 231 -10.08 10.30 -9.25
CA SER A 231 -9.23 9.39 -10.01
C SER A 231 -9.37 7.92 -9.57
N VAL A 232 -9.51 7.66 -8.27
CA VAL A 232 -9.72 6.32 -7.71
C VAL A 232 -11.08 5.75 -8.13
N LEU A 233 -12.14 6.56 -8.00
CA LEU A 233 -13.50 6.13 -8.33
C LEU A 233 -13.69 5.89 -9.84
N ARG A 234 -13.06 6.71 -10.69
CA ARG A 234 -13.16 6.57 -12.16
C ARG A 234 -12.55 5.27 -12.69
N LYS A 235 -11.54 4.71 -12.01
CA LYS A 235 -10.87 3.46 -12.42
C LYS A 235 -11.71 2.19 -12.15
N LYS A 236 -12.71 2.25 -11.25
CA LYS A 236 -13.62 1.13 -10.98
C LYS A 236 -14.41 0.69 -12.21
N HIS A 237 -14.61 1.60 -13.18
CA HIS A 237 -15.48 1.37 -14.33
C HIS A 237 -14.82 0.79 -15.59
N LYS A 238 -13.50 0.54 -15.59
CA LYS A 238 -12.79 0.13 -16.83
C LYS A 238 -11.96 -1.14 -16.75
N ASN A 239 -11.47 -1.57 -15.58
CA ASN A 239 -10.38 -2.56 -15.53
C ASN A 239 -10.65 -3.84 -14.71
N PHE A 240 -11.77 -3.97 -14.01
CA PHE A 240 -11.97 -5.07 -13.05
C PHE A 240 -13.22 -5.94 -13.27
N GLU A 241 -13.99 -5.71 -14.34
CA GLU A 241 -15.26 -6.43 -14.59
C GLU A 241 -15.10 -7.94 -14.81
N ASN A 242 -13.89 -8.44 -15.13
CA ASN A 242 -13.69 -9.84 -15.51
C ASN A 242 -12.82 -10.68 -14.55
N LEU A 243 -12.27 -10.11 -13.47
CA LEU A 243 -11.29 -10.81 -12.61
C LEU A 243 -11.52 -10.66 -11.09
N VAL A 244 -12.45 -9.80 -10.66
CA VAL A 244 -12.76 -9.61 -9.24
C VAL A 244 -14.29 -9.74 -9.08
N PRO A 245 -14.80 -10.68 -8.25
CA PRO A 245 -16.22 -10.75 -7.96
C PRO A 245 -16.76 -9.38 -7.49
N GLU A 246 -18.00 -9.04 -7.90
CA GLU A 246 -18.73 -7.76 -7.76
C GLU A 246 -18.90 -7.18 -6.33
N TYR A 247 -17.97 -7.35 -5.38
CA TYR A 247 -18.21 -7.04 -3.96
C TYR A 247 -17.46 -5.83 -3.38
N PHE A 248 -16.63 -5.12 -4.14
CA PHE A 248 -15.93 -3.93 -3.62
C PHE A 248 -16.77 -2.65 -3.75
N GLN A 249 -17.52 -2.30 -2.70
CA GLN A 249 -18.13 -0.97 -2.56
C GLN A 249 -17.19 -0.06 -1.76
N VAL A 250 -16.62 0.97 -2.39
CA VAL A 250 -15.86 2.03 -1.69
C VAL A 250 -16.88 2.94 -1.02
N MET A 251 -17.03 2.82 0.30
CA MET A 251 -17.88 3.73 1.08
C MET A 251 -17.10 5.01 1.42
N ARG A 252 -17.66 6.15 1.05
CA ARG A 252 -17.05 7.47 1.26
C ARG A 252 -17.38 7.97 2.66
N ASN A 253 -16.49 7.76 3.62
CA ASN A 253 -16.50 8.55 4.85
C ASN A 253 -15.54 9.73 4.67
N LYS A 254 -16.08 10.93 4.42
CA LYS A 254 -15.33 12.19 4.53
C LYS A 254 -15.00 12.40 6.01
N ILE A 255 -13.95 11.77 6.49
CA ILE A 255 -13.38 12.10 7.80
C ILE A 255 -12.44 13.27 7.55
N PRO A 256 -12.65 14.45 8.16
CA PRO A 256 -11.68 15.52 8.11
C PRO A 256 -10.47 15.09 8.95
N ILE A 257 -9.55 14.34 8.36
CA ILE A 257 -8.21 14.22 8.93
C ILE A 257 -7.47 15.47 8.49
N LYS A 258 -7.36 16.43 9.43
CA LYS A 258 -6.46 17.57 9.28
C LYS A 258 -5.02 17.06 9.31
N TRP A 259 -4.47 16.74 8.14
CA TRP A 259 -3.05 16.95 7.90
C TRP A 259 -2.95 18.40 7.42
N ASN A 260 -2.62 19.32 8.33
CA ASN A 260 -2.41 20.70 7.95
C ASN A 260 -1.07 20.79 7.21
N PHE A 261 -1.09 20.65 5.88
CA PHE A 261 -0.02 21.18 5.04
C PHE A 261 -0.18 22.70 5.04
N ILE A 262 0.67 23.39 5.78
CA ILE A 262 0.79 24.84 5.67
C ILE A 262 1.66 25.10 4.44
N ILE A 263 1.03 25.72 3.44
CA ILE A 263 1.63 26.34 2.24
C ILE A 263 2.61 27.44 2.66
#